data_AF-A0AA90T0M0-F1
#
_entry.id   AF-A0AA90T0M0-F1
#
_cell.length_a   1.000
_cell.length_b   1.000
_cell.length_c   1.000
_cell.angle_alpha   90.00
_cell.angle_beta   90.00
_cell.angle_gamma   90.00
#
_symmetry.space_group_name_H-M   'P 1'
#
loop_
_entity.id
_entity.type
_entity.pdbx_description
1 polymer ?
#
loop_
_entity_poly.entity_id
_entity_poly.type
_entity_poly.pdbx_seq_one_letter_code
_entity_poly.pdbx_strand_id
1 'polypeptide(L)'
;MENGDRYLRAKKRVENLKAFYIHITVYVLVNVMLFAINLLTNPGYWWFLYPLGGWGIGVLIHGITTLAQGNFGSEWEERKIKEYMEKDKKNG
;
A
#
# COMPACT_ATOMS: atom_id res chain seq x y z
N MET A 1 13.68 27.39 -3.06
CA MET A 1 12.91 26.33 -3.76
C MET A 1 12.76 25.04 -2.92
N GLU A 2 13.55 24.87 -1.84
CA GLU A 2 13.57 23.68 -0.96
C GLU A 2 12.25 23.30 -0.26
N ASN A 3 11.33 24.25 -0.03
CA ASN A 3 10.05 23.99 0.66
C ASN A 3 9.01 23.30 -0.23
N GLY A 4 9.08 23.48 -1.55
CA GLY A 4 8.13 22.86 -2.50
C GLY A 4 8.31 21.34 -2.58
N ASP A 5 9.56 20.87 -2.63
CA ASP A 5 9.87 19.45 -2.79
C ASP A 5 9.54 18.62 -1.55
N ARG A 6 9.75 19.18 -0.35
CA ARG A 6 9.35 18.52 0.92
C ARG A 6 7.84 18.34 0.99
N TYR A 7 7.07 19.36 0.60
CA TYR A 7 5.61 19.31 0.58
C TYR A 7 5.09 18.32 -0.47
N LEU A 8 5.70 18.28 -1.66
CA LEU A 8 5.32 17.36 -2.72
C LEU A 8 5.57 15.89 -2.31
N ARG A 9 6.70 15.60 -1.66
CA ARG A 9 7.02 14.27 -1.12
C ARG A 9 6.05 13.85 -0.01
N ALA A 10 5.73 14.75 0.92
CA ALA A 10 4.75 14.48 1.98
C ALA A 10 3.35 14.20 1.40
N LYS A 11 2.91 15.00 0.42
CA LYS A 11 1.62 14.82 -0.26
C LYS A 11 1.54 13.47 -0.97
N LYS A 12 2.58 13.09 -1.71
CA LYS A 12 2.63 11.82 -2.45
C LYS A 12 2.58 10.60 -1.52
N ARG A 13 3.19 10.68 -0.32
CA ARG A 13 3.05 9.63 0.71
C ARG A 13 1.61 9.49 1.21
N VAL A 14 0.93 10.61 1.46
CA VAL A 14 -0.47 10.61 1.93
C VAL A 14 -1.42 10.07 0.86
N GLU A 15 -1.21 10.42 -0.40
CA GLU A 15 -2.02 9.89 -1.52
C GLU A 15 -1.86 8.38 -1.67
N ASN A 16 -0.64 7.86 -1.60
CA ASN A 16 -0.39 6.41 -1.65
C ASN A 16 -1.04 5.66 -0.48
N LEU A 17 -0.96 6.21 0.74
CA LEU A 17 -1.65 5.65 1.89
C LEU A 17 -3.18 5.64 1.70
N LYS A 18 -3.75 6.75 1.21
CA LYS A 18 -5.19 6.83 0.95
C LYS A 18 -5.65 5.79 -0.07
N ALA A 19 -4.93 5.65 -1.18
CA ALA A 19 -5.25 4.66 -2.20
C ALA A 19 -5.23 3.23 -1.64
N PHE A 20 -4.24 2.94 -0.79
CA PHE A 20 -4.13 1.65 -0.12
C PHE A 20 -5.28 1.37 0.86
N TYR A 21 -5.62 2.33 1.72
CA TYR A 21 -6.75 2.19 2.65
C TYR A 21 -8.08 1.97 1.92
N ILE A 22 -8.30 2.65 0.79
CA ILE A 22 -9.47 2.42 -0.05
C ILE A 22 -9.49 0.99 -0.59
N HIS A 23 -8.37 0.49 -1.09
CA HIS A 23 -8.28 -0.89 -1.61
C HIS A 23 -8.58 -1.93 -0.53
N ILE A 24 -8.01 -1.79 0.67
CA ILE A 24 -8.34 -2.67 1.80
C ILE A 24 -9.82 -2.57 2.18
N THR A 25 -10.36 -1.36 2.27
CA THR A 25 -11.75 -1.15 2.68
C THR A 25 -12.72 -1.80 1.70
N VAL A 26 -12.50 -1.61 0.40
CA VAL A 26 -13.29 -2.25 -0.66
C VAL A 26 -13.13 -3.76 -0.60
N TYR A 27 -11.90 -4.27 -0.42
CA TYR A 27 -11.64 -5.70 -0.29
C TYR A 27 -12.41 -6.33 0.88
N VAL A 28 -12.37 -5.71 2.07
CA VAL A 28 -13.10 -6.19 3.24
C VAL A 28 -14.61 -6.15 3.00
N LEU A 29 -15.14 -5.04 2.48
CA LEU A 29 -16.58 -4.91 2.19
C LEU A 29 -17.07 -5.96 1.20
N VAL A 30 -16.35 -6.17 0.10
CA VAL A 30 -16.71 -7.18 -0.91
C VAL A 30 -16.66 -8.58 -0.32
N ASN A 31 -15.63 -8.92 0.47
CA ASN A 31 -15.54 -10.24 1.10
C ASN A 31 -16.65 -10.48 2.13
N VAL A 32 -17.01 -9.47 2.92
CA VAL A 32 -18.14 -9.54 3.87
C VAL A 32 -19.47 -9.73 3.13
N MET A 33 -19.67 -8.99 2.02
CA MET A 33 -20.85 -9.15 1.17
C MET A 33 -20.91 -10.57 0.57
N LEU A 34 -19.82 -11.07 0.03
CA LEU A 34 -19.74 -12.43 -0.54
C LEU A 34 -19.95 -13.51 0.52
N PHE A 35 -19.43 -13.32 1.73
CA PHE A 35 -19.68 -14.19 2.87
C PHE A 35 -21.17 -14.23 3.24
N ALA A 36 -21.83 -13.07 3.32
CA ALA A 36 -23.25 -12.99 3.57
C ALA A 36 -24.09 -13.66 2.47
N ILE A 37 -23.75 -13.43 1.20
CA ILE A 37 -24.39 -14.11 0.07
C ILE A 37 -24.18 -15.63 0.19
N ASN A 38 -22.98 -16.08 0.50
CA ASN A 38 -22.70 -17.52 0.63
C ASN A 38 -23.58 -18.20 1.70
N LEU A 39 -23.77 -17.54 2.85
CA LEU A 39 -24.65 -18.03 3.91
C LEU A 39 -26.12 -18.12 3.45
N LEU A 40 -26.56 -17.20 2.60
CA LEU A 40 -27.93 -17.15 2.08
C LEU A 40 -28.18 -18.15 0.95
N THR A 41 -27.20 -18.37 0.06
CA THR A 41 -27.39 -19.20 -1.14
C THR A 41 -27.02 -20.65 -0.91
N ASN A 42 -25.92 -20.94 -0.21
CA ASN A 42 -25.42 -22.31 -0.06
C ASN A 42 -24.46 -22.47 1.13
N PRO A 43 -24.98 -22.60 2.37
CA PRO A 43 -24.13 -22.69 3.57
C PRO A 43 -23.22 -23.94 3.61
N GLY A 44 -23.50 -24.95 2.79
CA GLY A 44 -22.68 -26.16 2.66
C GLY A 44 -21.47 -26.03 1.73
N TYR A 45 -21.40 -24.99 0.89
CA TYR A 45 -20.33 -24.84 -0.11
C TYR A 45 -19.68 -23.47 -0.01
N TRP A 46 -18.41 -23.43 0.43
CA TRP A 46 -17.71 -22.20 0.81
C TRP A 46 -17.08 -21.50 -0.40
N TRP A 47 -17.88 -21.20 -1.42
CA TRP A 47 -17.37 -20.66 -2.69
C TRP A 47 -16.77 -19.26 -2.55
N PHE A 48 -17.11 -18.50 -1.49
CA PHE A 48 -16.49 -17.19 -1.22
C PHE A 48 -14.97 -17.29 -0.98
N LEU A 49 -14.43 -18.47 -0.65
CA LEU A 49 -12.99 -18.69 -0.48
C LEU A 49 -12.20 -18.53 -1.78
N TYR A 50 -12.81 -18.77 -2.95
CA TYR A 50 -12.14 -18.59 -4.23
C TYR A 50 -11.81 -17.11 -4.54
N PRO A 51 -12.76 -16.16 -4.48
CA PRO A 51 -12.45 -14.73 -4.62
C PRO A 51 -11.59 -14.22 -3.46
N LEU A 52 -11.79 -14.71 -2.23
CA LEU A 52 -10.97 -14.34 -1.08
C LEU A 52 -9.51 -14.76 -1.25
N GLY A 53 -9.25 -15.99 -1.71
CA GLY A 53 -7.91 -16.48 -1.97
C GLY A 53 -7.28 -15.83 -3.21
N GLY A 54 -8.01 -15.79 -4.33
CA GLY A 54 -7.49 -15.30 -5.61
C GLY A 54 -7.13 -13.83 -5.58
N TRP A 55 -7.99 -12.97 -5.01
CA TRP A 55 -7.71 -11.53 -4.93
C TRP A 55 -7.04 -11.12 -3.62
N GLY A 56 -7.20 -11.89 -2.54
CA GLY A 56 -6.57 -11.62 -1.25
C GLY A 56 -5.05 -11.67 -1.31
N ILE A 57 -4.47 -12.58 -2.10
CA ILE A 57 -3.01 -12.63 -2.28
C ILE A 57 -2.49 -11.32 -2.92
N GLY A 58 -3.21 -10.79 -3.93
CA GLY A 58 -2.85 -9.53 -4.57
C GLY A 58 -2.91 -8.34 -3.61
N VAL A 59 -3.96 -8.27 -2.79
CA VAL A 59 -4.10 -7.22 -1.76
C VAL A 59 -3.04 -7.35 -0.66
N LEU A 60 -2.71 -8.58 -0.23
CA LEU A 60 -1.66 -8.83 0.75
C LEU A 60 -0.28 -8.40 0.22
N ILE A 61 0.07 -8.78 -1.01
CA ILE A 61 1.33 -8.36 -1.65
C ILE A 61 1.38 -6.83 -1.76
N HIS A 62 0.31 -6.20 -2.22
CA HIS A 62 0.23 -4.74 -2.33
C HIS A 62 0.33 -4.04 -0.97
N GLY A 63 -0.20 -4.66 0.09
CA GLY A 63 -0.07 -4.15 1.44
C GLY A 63 1.32 -4.27 2.02
N ILE A 64 1.98 -5.41 1.82
CA ILE A 64 3.38 -5.60 2.22
C ILE A 64 4.27 -4.60 1.48
N THR A 65 4.09 -4.40 0.18
CA THR A 65 4.92 -3.45 -0.58
C THR A 65 4.65 -1.99 -0.18
N THR A 66 3.40 -1.62 0.09
CA THR A 66 3.04 -0.27 0.53
C THR A 66 3.58 0.04 1.93
N LEU A 67 3.47 -0.91 2.88
CA LEU A 67 4.06 -0.80 4.22
C LEU A 67 5.59 -0.80 4.18
N ALA A 68 6.19 -1.67 3.37
CA ALA A 68 7.64 -1.72 3.18
C ALA A 68 8.15 -0.41 2.56
N GLN A 69 7.41 0.20 1.62
CA GLN A 69 7.78 1.49 1.06
C GLN A 69 7.59 2.64 2.06
N GLY A 70 6.67 2.51 3.01
CA GLY A 70 6.48 3.45 4.12
C GLY A 70 7.61 3.42 5.16
N ASN A 71 7.98 2.23 5.64
CA ASN A 71 9.01 2.07 6.69
C ASN A 71 10.44 1.96 6.13
N PHE A 72 10.65 1.17 5.09
CA PHE A 72 11.99 0.87 4.54
C PHE A 72 12.38 1.82 3.39
N GLY A 73 11.39 2.24 2.60
CA GLY A 73 11.62 3.18 1.48
C GLY A 73 12.03 4.56 1.94
N SER A 74 11.52 5.02 3.09
CA SER A 74 11.84 6.33 3.64
C SER A 74 13.28 6.43 4.13
N GLU A 75 13.79 5.45 4.87
CA GLU A 75 15.19 5.38 5.30
C GLU A 75 16.16 5.21 4.12
N TRP A 76 15.81 4.37 3.14
CA TRP A 76 16.64 4.21 1.93
C TRP A 76 16.70 5.48 1.08
N GLU A 77 15.56 6.17 0.88
CA GLU A 77 15.49 7.46 0.20
C GLU A 77 16.37 8.50 0.92
N GLU A 78 16.25 8.59 2.24
CA GLU A 78 16.97 9.58 3.05
C GLU A 78 18.50 9.33 3.00
N ARG A 79 18.90 8.06 3.03
CA ARG A 79 20.30 7.64 2.90
C ARG A 79 20.86 7.98 1.52
N LYS A 80 20.08 7.79 0.45
CA LYS A 80 20.52 8.15 -0.91
C LYS A 80 20.63 9.65 -1.11
N ILE A 81 19.70 10.44 -0.56
CA ILE A 81 19.76 11.90 -0.61
C ILE A 81 21.02 12.42 0.11
N LYS A 82 21.36 11.86 1.28
CA LYS A 82 22.63 12.18 1.97
C LYS A 82 23.85 11.86 1.11
N GLU A 83 23.88 10.69 0.49
CA GLU A 83 24.99 10.25 -0.38
C GLU A 83 25.21 11.20 -1.57
N TYR A 84 24.13 11.71 -2.18
CA TYR A 84 24.22 12.71 -3.25
C TYR A 84 24.72 14.06 -2.73
N MET A 85 24.19 14.55 -1.60
CA MET A 85 24.62 15.83 -0.99
C MET A 85 26.09 15.81 -0.57
N GLU A 86 26.61 14.68 -0.08
CA GLU A 86 28.03 14.52 0.25
C GLU A 86 28.91 14.46 -0.99
N LYS A 87 28.46 13.81 -2.07
CA LYS A 87 29.20 13.79 -3.34
C LYS A 87 29.27 15.18 -4.00
N ASP A 88 28.20 15.96 -3.92
CA ASP A 88 28.16 17.33 -4.43
C ASP A 88 29.14 18.24 -3.66
N LYS A 89 29.16 18.13 -2.33
CA LYS A 89 30.09 18.86 -1.45
C LYS A 89 31.57 18.48 -1.62
N LYS A 90 31.85 17.29 -2.14
CA LYS A 90 33.23 16.78 -2.33
C LYS A 90 33.77 17.10 -3.72
N ASN A 91 32.90 17.45 -4.67
CA ASN A 91 33.22 17.75 -6.06
C ASN A 91 33.11 19.25 -6.42
N GLY A 92 32.79 20.11 -5.45
CA GLY A 92 32.88 21.58 -5.56
C GLY A 92 33.93 22.13 -4.63
#